data_AF-A0A8T4IDE5-F1
#
_entry.id   AF-A0A8T4IDE5-F1
#
_cell.length_a   1.000
_cell.length_b   1.000
_cell.length_c   1.000
_cell.angle_alpha   90.00
_cell.angle_beta   90.00
_cell.angle_gamma   90.00
#
_symmetry.space_group_name_H-M   'P 1'
#
loop_
_entity.id
_entity.type
_entity.pdbx_description
1 polymer ?
#
loop_
_entity_poly.entity_id
_entity_poly.type
_entity_poly.pdbx_seq_one_letter_code
_entity_poly.pdbx_strand_id
1 'polypeptide(L)' 'MAEQQVGQMLDAIGLTADIDDGDMAMDAIVILKVIKADGSVHLVKGRSDAVDWVTALGMVTAA' A
#
# COMPACT_ATOMS: atom_id res chain seq x y z
N MET A 1 4.69 -11.36 -13.38
CA MET A 1 3.67 -10.69 -12.55
C MET A 1 3.64 -9.25 -13.03
N ALA A 2 2.48 -8.76 -13.48
CA ALA A 2 2.36 -7.36 -13.90
C ALA A 2 2.08 -6.49 -12.67
N GLU A 3 2.67 -5.30 -12.62
CA GLU A 3 2.31 -4.31 -11.61
C GLU A 3 0.92 -3.75 -11.92
N GLN A 4 0.14 -3.56 -10.87
CA GLN A 4 -1.22 -3.04 -10.97
C GLN A 4 -1.38 -1.89 -9.98
N GLN A 5 -2.05 -0.83 -10.40
CA GLN A 5 -2.43 0.27 -9.51
C GLN A 5 -3.37 -0.27 -8.41
N VAL A 6 -3.06 0.07 -7.17
CA VAL A 6 -3.77 -0.46 -6.00
C VAL A 6 -5.00 0.36 -5.60
N GLY A 7 -5.16 1.59 -6.10
CA GLY A 7 -6.22 2.52 -5.67
C GLY A 7 -7.62 1.90 -5.68
N GLN A 8 -8.04 1.36 -6.83
CA GLN A 8 -9.36 0.71 -6.95
C GLN A 8 -9.55 -0.47 -5.98
N MET A 9 -8.47 -1.21 -5.66
CA MET A 9 -8.56 -2.32 -4.71
C MET A 9 -8.76 -1.82 -3.28
N LEU A 10 -8.08 -0.73 -2.91
CA LEU A 10 -8.21 -0.10 -1.60
C LEU A 10 -9.61 0.49 -1.42
N ASP A 11 -10.12 1.17 -2.45
CA ASP A 11 -11.47 1.73 -2.45
C ASP A 11 -12.53 0.63 -2.32
N ALA A 12 -12.36 -0.50 -3.02
CA ALA A 12 -13.30 -1.62 -2.98
C ALA A 12 -13.42 -2.28 -1.60
N ILE A 13 -12.37 -2.21 -0.77
CA ILE A 13 -12.38 -2.71 0.62
C ILE A 13 -12.71 -1.62 1.64
N GLY A 14 -13.00 -0.39 1.19
CA GLY A 14 -13.35 0.73 2.05
C GLY A 14 -12.17 1.26 2.88
N LEU A 15 -10.93 1.12 2.39
CA LEU A 15 -9.78 1.66 3.10
C LEU A 15 -9.78 3.20 3.04
N THR A 16 -9.61 3.84 4.18
CA THR A 16 -9.46 5.29 4.31
C THR A 16 -8.19 5.61 5.10
N ALA A 17 -7.58 6.76 4.82
CA ALA A 17 -6.50 7.33 5.62
C ALA A 17 -6.98 8.65 6.25
N ASP A 18 -6.53 8.91 7.47
CA ASP A 18 -6.77 10.18 8.15
C ASP A 18 -5.65 11.15 7.75
N ILE A 19 -6.01 12.20 6.99
CA ILE A 19 -5.10 13.18 6.40
C ILE A 19 -5.74 14.55 6.61
N ASP A 20 -4.95 15.52 7.09
CA ASP A 20 -5.45 16.86 7.38
C ASP A 20 -5.71 17.68 6.11
N ASP A 21 -6.58 18.69 6.22
CA ASP A 21 -6.90 19.60 5.11
C ASP A 21 -5.64 20.36 4.64
N GLY A 22 -5.29 20.17 3.37
CA GLY A 22 -4.13 20.80 2.74
C GLY A 22 -2.86 19.94 2.74
N ASP A 23 -2.87 18.79 3.42
CA ASP A 23 -1.80 17.82 3.31
C ASP A 23 -1.82 17.13 1.95
N MET A 24 -0.62 16.79 1.46
CA MET A 24 -0.44 16.12 0.19
C MET A 24 0.39 14.86 0.40
N ALA A 25 -0.22 13.70 0.11
CA ALA A 25 0.48 12.43 0.12
C ALA A 25 1.49 12.39 -1.04
N MET A 26 2.78 12.41 -0.71
CA MET A 26 3.88 12.36 -1.69
C MET A 26 4.19 10.92 -2.12
N ASP A 27 4.14 9.99 -1.16
CA ASP A 27 4.52 8.60 -1.34
C ASP A 27 3.66 7.70 -0.46
N ALA A 28 3.48 6.44 -0.88
CA ALA A 28 2.73 5.46 -0.12
C ALA A 28 3.48 4.12 -0.08
N ILE A 29 3.30 3.42 1.04
CA ILE A 29 3.59 1.99 1.17
C ILE A 29 2.30 1.29 1.56
N VAL A 30 2.03 0.15 0.91
CA VAL A 30 0.84 -0.65 1.19
C VAL A 30 1.24 -2.08 1.47
N ILE A 31 0.62 -2.66 2.50
CA ILE A 31 0.71 -4.08 2.80
C ILE A 31 -0.69 -4.66 2.63
N LEU A 32 -0.85 -5.47 1.59
CA LEU A 32 -2.12 -6.08 1.20
C LEU A 32 -2.15 -7.53 1.66
N LYS A 33 -3.21 -7.90 2.36
CA LYS A 33 -3.58 -9.31 2.58
C LYS A 33 -4.45 -9.77 1.43
N VAL A 34 -3.94 -10.71 0.64
CA VAL A 34 -4.59 -11.20 -0.59
C VAL A 34 -4.93 -12.67 -0.45
N ILE A 35 -6.14 -13.05 -0.88
CA ILE A 35 -6.54 -14.44 -1.04
C ILE A 35 -6.27 -14.83 -2.50
N LYS A 36 -5.48 -15.87 -2.70
CA LYS A 36 -5.21 -16.42 -4.04
C LYS A 36 -6.35 -17.31 -4.51
N ALA A 37 -6.35 -17.64 -5.80
CA ALA A 37 -7.34 -18.52 -6.41
C ALA A 37 -7.37 -19.94 -5.80
N ASP A 38 -6.27 -20.38 -5.20
CA ASP A 38 -6.16 -21.65 -4.47
C ASP A 38 -6.65 -21.57 -3.01
N GLY A 39 -7.17 -20.41 -2.58
CA GLY A 39 -7.63 -20.16 -1.21
C GLY A 39 -6.52 -19.84 -0.22
N SER A 40 -5.25 -19.85 -0.62
CA SER A 40 -4.14 -19.46 0.26
C SER A 40 -4.12 -17.95 0.51
N VAL A 41 -3.65 -17.56 1.70
CA VAL A 41 -3.48 -16.15 2.07
C VAL A 41 -2.03 -15.74 1.90
N HIS A 42 -1.81 -14.63 1.24
CA HIS A 42 -0.49 -14.04 1.02
C HIS A 42 -0.46 -12.58 1.44
N LEU A 43 0.71 -12.11 1.86
CA LEU A 43 1.00 -10.70 2.01
C LEU A 43 1.73 -10.20 0.76
N VAL A 44 1.26 -9.08 0.23
CA VAL A 44 1.88 -8.38 -0.90
C VAL A 44 2.25 -6.97 -0.43
N LYS A 45 3.50 -6.58 -0.66
CA LYS A 45 3.99 -5.23 -0.38
C LYS A 45 4.14 -4.45 -1.67
N GLY A 46 3.49 -3.29 -1.76
CA GLY A 46 3.67 -2.31 -2.83
C GLY A 46 4.18 -0.99 -2.26
N ARG A 47 4.86 -0.19 -3.08
CA ARG A 47 5.33 1.15 -2.74
C ARG A 47 5.39 2.03 -3.99
N SER A 48 5.36 3.35 -3.82
CA SER A 48 5.69 4.30 -4.89
C SER A 48 7.12 4.08 -5.39
N ASP A 49 7.36 4.31 -6.69
CA ASP A 49 8.67 4.06 -7.34
C ASP A 49 9.82 4.86 -6.74
N ALA A 50 9.54 6.09 -6.27
CA ALA A 50 10.52 6.97 -5.68
C ALA A 50 11.00 6.52 -4.28
N VAL A 51 10.29 5.59 -3.64
CA VAL A 51 10.57 5.17 -2.26
C VAL A 51 11.64 4.09 -2.26
N ASP A 52 12.84 4.43 -1.80
CA ASP A 52 13.91 3.45 -1.58
C ASP A 52 13.57 2.48 -0.44
N TRP A 53 14.40 1.44 -0.25
CA TRP A 53 14.11 0.39 0.74
C TRP A 53 14.27 0.85 2.19
N VAL A 54 15.15 1.81 2.47
CA VAL A 54 15.37 2.37 3.81
C VAL A 54 14.19 3.25 4.18
N THR A 55 13.79 4.14 3.28
CA THR A 55 12.63 5.02 3.46
C THR A 55 11.35 4.18 3.62
N ALA A 56 11.16 3.16 2.79
CA ALA A 56 10.04 2.22 2.94
C ALA A 56 10.03 1.52 4.31
N LEU A 57 11.18 1.07 4.80
CA LEU A 57 11.28 0.47 6.14
C LEU A 57 10.89 1.48 7.21
N GLY A 58 11.46 2.69 7.15
CA GLY A 58 11.15 3.80 8.06
C GLY A 58 9.65 4.07 8.14
N MET A 59 8.98 4.19 6.99
CA MET A 59 7.52 4.39 6.91
C MET A 59 6.75 3.27 7.61
N VAL A 60 7.12 2.00 7.43
CA VAL A 60 6.42 0.87 8.07
C VAL A 60 6.64 0.82 9.58
N THR A 61 7.83 1.21 10.06
CA THR A 61 8.12 1.20 11.51
C THR A 61 7.66 2.43 12.27
N ALA A 62 7.54 3.58 11.62
CA ALA A 62 7.27 4.86 12.28
C ALA A 62 5.80 5.29 12.23
N ALA A 63 5.05 4.86 11.21
CA ALA A 63 3.61 5.06 11.12
C ALA A 63 2.85 4.16 12.11
#